data_AF-A0A7K4GYB9-F1
#
_entry.id   AF-A0A7K4GYB9-F1
#
_cell.length_a   1.000
_cell.length_b   1.000
_cell.length_c   1.000
_cell.angle_alpha   90.00
_cell.angle_beta   90.00
_cell.angle_gamma   90.00
#
_symmetry.space_group_name_H-M   'P 1'
#
loop_
_entity.id
_entity.type
_entity.pdbx_description
1 polymer ?
#
loop_
_entity_poly.entity_id
_entity_poly.type
_entity_poly.pdbx_seq_one_letter_code
_entity_poly.pdbx_strand_id
1 'polypeptide(L)'
;MEHKNLTLEHDKNLIDNILDIVDMRYIILFLYIIRNDLFKDLTDKAVVESYERVLMLDEIFKSNVVNFWDEEFIETYIDLGLIKNVRSVRAFQQKDDDFILKLGEETITLENDKISVPDDTLYLIINKKFKFLKRRNFNLALTRLKGVRCEKSSMIHPLIFGIGEHDYTLSDDFYYILDQYGNIYQAIKIEVTIEGFYQRFNEIQEKIKIFIKIFEPALNTKPIMKKIAKAIEESKDIIQYLKDEKVELSDKFNFDKINKNDDIYQKWNSQLLTLLKTRNQIEQLDKKLIDLKNHYSGKNKKYRYLEFIEKISFNEDEIVDIIQNSLIDYRNELVKINEEISKITEKELKLLNLDYERLIIMSSEE
;
A
#
# COMPACT_ATOMS: atom_id res chain seq x y z
N MET A 1 4.52 42.97 3.33
CA MET A 1 4.63 42.61 1.90
C MET A 1 3.37 41.83 1.56
N GLU A 2 2.60 42.22 0.53
CA GLU A 2 1.40 41.46 0.14
C GLU A 2 1.85 40.14 -0.49
N HIS A 3 1.80 39.07 0.30
CA HIS A 3 2.10 37.72 -0.15
C HIS A 3 0.97 37.20 -1.05
N LYS A 4 1.17 37.23 -2.37
CA LYS A 4 0.13 36.94 -3.37
C LYS A 4 0.20 35.54 -4.00
N ASN A 5 1.41 35.01 -4.19
CA ASN A 5 1.65 33.73 -4.86
C ASN A 5 2.04 32.66 -3.85
N LEU A 6 1.87 31.38 -4.17
CA LEU A 6 2.32 30.31 -3.27
C LEU A 6 3.85 30.23 -3.30
N THR A 7 4.52 30.30 -2.14
CA THR A 7 6.00 30.21 -2.07
C THR A 7 6.45 29.37 -0.88
N LEU A 8 7.60 28.71 -0.97
CA LEU A 8 8.16 27.95 0.15
C LEU A 8 8.48 28.84 1.37
N GLU A 9 9.00 30.04 1.17
CA GLU A 9 9.35 30.96 2.27
C GLU A 9 8.13 31.28 3.16
N HIS A 10 6.97 31.44 2.53
CA HIS A 10 5.75 31.87 3.22
C HIS A 10 4.82 30.70 3.58
N ASP A 11 4.75 29.67 2.74
CA ASP A 11 3.71 28.64 2.78
C ASP A 11 4.24 27.21 3.01
N LYS A 12 5.52 27.01 3.35
CA LYS A 12 6.08 25.65 3.59
C LYS A 12 5.23 24.82 4.57
N ASN A 13 4.83 25.39 5.70
CA ASN A 13 3.99 24.67 6.67
C ASN A 13 2.63 24.28 6.09
N LEU A 14 2.01 25.17 5.32
CA LEU A 14 0.75 24.91 4.64
C LEU A 14 0.90 23.73 3.66
N ILE A 15 1.95 23.76 2.85
CA ILE A 15 2.27 22.71 1.88
C ILE A 15 2.52 21.37 2.58
N ASP A 16 3.36 21.37 3.62
CA ASP A 16 3.62 20.17 4.43
C ASP A 16 2.34 19.59 5.02
N ASN A 17 1.46 20.45 5.56
CA ASN A 17 0.18 20.03 6.13
C ASN A 17 -0.75 19.40 5.08
N ILE A 18 -0.72 19.91 3.84
CA ILE A 18 -1.55 19.39 2.75
C ILE A 18 -1.02 18.04 2.25
N LEU A 19 0.30 17.92 2.10
CA LEU A 19 0.94 16.67 1.72
C LEU A 19 0.88 15.61 2.82
N ASP A 20 0.62 16.01 4.08
CA ASP A 20 0.32 15.09 5.18
C ASP A 20 -1.11 14.52 5.13
N ILE A 21 -2.01 15.15 4.38
CA ILE A 21 -3.35 14.63 4.13
C ILE A 21 -3.28 13.68 2.93
N VAL A 22 -3.24 12.38 3.22
CA VAL A 22 -3.08 11.28 2.24
C VAL A 22 -3.93 11.44 0.98
N ASP A 23 -5.23 11.74 1.15
CA ASP A 23 -6.17 11.88 0.02
C ASP A 23 -5.82 13.07 -0.90
N MET A 24 -5.36 14.18 -0.32
CA MET A 24 -4.96 15.37 -1.08
C MET A 24 -3.59 15.17 -1.73
N ARG A 25 -2.65 14.61 -0.98
CA ARG A 25 -1.31 14.29 -1.44
C ARG A 25 -1.36 13.50 -2.73
N TYR A 26 -2.09 12.39 -2.79
CA TYR A 26 -2.09 11.60 -4.02
C TYR A 26 -2.74 12.30 -5.21
N ILE A 27 -3.75 13.14 -5.00
CA ILE A 27 -4.28 13.96 -6.11
C ILE A 27 -3.16 14.84 -6.68
N ILE A 28 -2.46 15.56 -5.81
CA ILE A 28 -1.36 16.46 -6.18
C ILE A 28 -0.25 15.69 -6.92
N LEU A 29 0.25 14.62 -6.31
CA LEU A 29 1.42 13.91 -6.83
C LEU A 29 1.11 13.19 -8.15
N PHE A 30 -0.10 12.67 -8.34
CA PHE A 30 -0.45 12.05 -9.62
C PHE A 30 -0.71 13.07 -10.72
N LEU A 31 -1.27 14.25 -10.40
CA LEU A 31 -1.31 15.35 -11.36
C LEU A 31 0.10 15.82 -11.72
N TYR A 32 1.02 15.88 -10.74
CA TYR A 32 2.44 16.16 -10.99
C TYR A 32 3.06 15.10 -11.91
N ILE A 33 2.90 13.81 -11.63
CA ILE A 33 3.49 12.72 -12.43
C ILE A 33 2.96 12.77 -13.87
N ILE A 34 1.68 13.02 -14.05
CA ILE A 34 1.10 13.19 -15.39
C ILE A 34 1.73 14.42 -16.08
N ARG A 35 1.84 15.55 -15.38
CA ARG A 35 2.41 16.77 -15.95
C ARG A 35 3.90 16.62 -16.30
N ASN A 36 4.69 16.08 -15.39
CA ASN A 36 6.14 16.01 -15.47
C ASN A 36 6.64 14.75 -16.16
N ASP A 37 6.38 13.58 -15.57
CA ASP A 37 6.97 12.31 -16.01
C ASP A 37 6.33 11.81 -17.32
N LEU A 38 5.06 12.12 -17.57
CA LEU A 38 4.40 11.73 -18.81
C LEU A 38 4.57 12.78 -19.92
N PHE A 39 4.33 14.06 -19.63
CA PHE A 39 4.29 15.11 -20.66
C PHE A 39 5.43 16.13 -20.60
N LYS A 40 6.40 15.99 -19.69
CA LYS A 40 7.57 16.88 -19.54
C LYS A 40 7.19 18.36 -19.47
N ASP A 41 6.11 18.67 -18.76
CA ASP A 41 5.52 20.00 -18.67
C ASP A 41 5.28 20.66 -20.05
N LEU A 42 4.91 19.85 -21.05
CA LEU A 42 4.71 20.25 -22.45
C LEU A 42 5.95 20.87 -23.13
N THR A 43 7.13 20.78 -22.52
CA THR A 43 8.38 21.28 -23.10
C THR A 43 8.85 20.45 -24.29
N ASP A 44 8.48 19.17 -24.33
CA ASP A 44 8.79 18.23 -25.41
C ASP A 44 7.63 18.09 -26.39
N LYS A 45 7.69 18.88 -27.47
CA LYS A 45 6.65 18.87 -28.52
C LYS A 45 6.52 17.53 -29.23
N ALA A 46 7.59 16.74 -29.32
CA ALA A 46 7.53 15.45 -29.98
C ALA A 46 6.67 14.46 -29.16
N VAL A 47 6.79 14.50 -27.83
CA VAL A 47 5.93 13.72 -26.93
C VAL A 47 4.47 14.12 -27.11
N VAL A 48 4.17 15.43 -27.10
CA VAL A 48 2.80 15.95 -27.29
C VAL A 48 2.20 15.50 -28.63
N GLU A 49 2.91 15.73 -29.73
CA GLU A 49 2.44 15.32 -31.07
C GLU A 49 2.24 13.82 -31.19
N SER A 50 3.13 13.01 -30.60
CA SER A 50 3.01 11.55 -30.65
C SER A 50 1.81 11.03 -29.86
N TYR A 51 1.49 11.68 -28.74
CA TYR A 51 0.31 11.37 -27.94
C TYR A 51 -0.98 11.69 -28.70
N GLU A 52 -1.10 12.91 -29.24
CA GLU A 52 -2.27 13.34 -30.00
C GLU A 52 -2.50 12.48 -31.24
N ARG A 53 -1.43 12.09 -31.95
CA ARG A 53 -1.52 11.19 -33.11
C ARG A 53 -2.14 9.84 -32.76
N VAL A 54 -1.80 9.27 -31.61
CA VAL A 54 -2.40 8.00 -31.17
C VAL A 54 -3.87 8.17 -30.81
N LEU A 55 -4.24 9.29 -30.17
CA LEU A 55 -5.63 9.56 -29.79
C LEU A 55 -6.56 9.81 -30.98
N MET A 56 -6.03 10.24 -32.13
CA MET A 56 -6.82 10.44 -33.36
C MET A 56 -7.15 9.14 -34.11
N LEU A 57 -6.61 7.99 -33.68
CA LEU A 57 -6.86 6.70 -34.32
C LEU A 57 -8.21 6.11 -33.88
N ASP A 58 -8.97 5.57 -34.83
CA ASP A 58 -10.24 4.88 -34.55
C ASP A 58 -10.03 3.63 -33.68
N GLU A 59 -8.97 2.86 -33.98
CA GLU A 59 -8.51 1.73 -33.18
C GLU A 59 -7.01 1.88 -32.89
N ILE A 60 -6.64 1.73 -31.63
CA ILE A 60 -5.26 1.88 -31.18
C ILE A 60 -4.66 0.48 -31.04
N PHE A 61 -3.80 0.10 -31.97
CA PHE A 61 -3.06 -1.15 -31.90
C PHE A 61 -1.75 -1.00 -31.14
N LYS A 62 -1.23 -2.10 -30.57
CA LYS A 62 0.11 -2.14 -29.95
C LYS A 62 1.17 -1.55 -30.87
N SER A 63 1.18 -1.95 -32.14
CA SER A 63 2.13 -1.44 -33.14
C SER A 63 2.07 0.07 -33.31
N ASN A 64 0.88 0.70 -33.24
CA ASN A 64 0.80 2.16 -33.29
C ASN A 64 1.52 2.79 -32.10
N VAL A 65 1.23 2.30 -30.90
CA VAL A 65 1.85 2.82 -29.67
C VAL A 65 3.37 2.65 -29.68
N VAL A 66 3.88 1.46 -30.03
CA VAL A 66 5.33 1.20 -30.09
C VAL A 66 6.05 2.03 -31.15
N ASN A 67 5.36 2.38 -32.24
CA ASN A 67 5.95 3.20 -33.31
C ASN A 67 5.93 4.70 -33.00
N PHE A 68 4.97 5.18 -32.20
CA PHE A 68 4.81 6.61 -31.92
C PHE A 68 5.39 7.03 -30.56
N TRP A 69 5.29 6.19 -29.54
CA TRP A 69 5.72 6.52 -28.18
C TRP A 69 7.05 5.83 -27.87
N ASP A 70 7.90 6.52 -27.11
CA ASP A 70 9.11 5.91 -26.58
C ASP A 70 8.81 4.93 -25.42
N GLU A 71 9.80 4.12 -25.07
CA GLU A 71 9.63 3.06 -24.07
C GLU A 71 9.32 3.61 -22.67
N GLU A 72 9.87 4.77 -22.32
CA GLU A 72 9.67 5.43 -21.02
C GLU A 72 8.24 5.97 -20.88
N PHE A 73 7.72 6.60 -21.94
CA PHE A 73 6.34 7.07 -22.02
C PHE A 73 5.38 5.88 -21.94
N ILE A 74 5.64 4.79 -22.67
CA ILE A 74 4.82 3.57 -22.62
C ILE A 74 4.81 2.96 -21.22
N GLU A 75 5.98 2.84 -20.57
CA GLU A 75 6.09 2.34 -19.20
C GLU A 75 5.24 3.18 -18.25
N THR A 76 5.43 4.50 -18.27
CA THR A 76 4.73 5.45 -17.39
C THR A 76 3.22 5.41 -17.63
N TYR A 77 2.78 5.39 -18.89
CA TYR A 77 1.37 5.33 -19.26
C TYR A 77 0.69 4.03 -18.78
N ILE A 78 1.38 2.89 -18.90
CA ILE A 78 0.91 1.59 -18.40
C ILE A 78 0.90 1.56 -16.87
N ASP A 79 1.94 2.09 -16.23
CA ASP A 79 2.07 2.13 -14.78
C ASP A 79 0.98 2.99 -14.14
N LEU A 80 0.61 4.12 -14.75
CA LEU A 80 -0.56 4.91 -14.36
C LEU A 80 -1.87 4.15 -14.59
N GLY A 81 -1.87 3.14 -15.46
CA GLY A 81 -3.04 2.29 -15.72
C GLY A 81 -4.03 2.93 -16.69
N LEU A 82 -3.52 3.79 -17.58
CA LEU A 82 -4.32 4.48 -18.60
C LEU A 82 -4.76 3.54 -19.74
N ILE A 83 -4.12 2.36 -19.86
CA ILE A 83 -4.58 1.27 -20.73
C ILE A 83 -5.37 0.25 -19.90
N LYS A 84 -6.69 0.16 -20.14
CA LYS A 84 -7.61 -0.67 -19.35
C LYS A 84 -7.34 -2.17 -19.46
N ASN A 85 -6.94 -2.64 -20.64
CA ASN A 85 -6.76 -4.06 -20.95
C ASN A 85 -5.30 -4.55 -20.86
N VAL A 86 -4.41 -3.74 -20.29
CA VAL A 86 -3.00 -4.06 -20.05
C VAL A 86 -2.68 -3.82 -18.58
N ARG A 87 -2.13 -4.83 -17.91
CA ARG A 87 -1.87 -4.76 -16.45
C ARG A 87 -0.44 -4.37 -16.09
N SER A 88 0.50 -4.54 -17.00
CA SER A 88 1.93 -4.26 -16.80
C SER A 88 2.68 -4.22 -18.14
N VAL A 89 3.89 -3.65 -18.13
CA VAL A 89 4.79 -3.62 -19.29
C VAL A 89 5.09 -5.03 -19.82
N ARG A 90 5.34 -6.00 -18.92
CA ARG A 90 5.52 -7.41 -19.32
C ARG A 90 4.30 -7.97 -20.05
N ALA A 91 3.10 -7.66 -19.56
CA ALA A 91 1.87 -8.11 -20.22
C ALA A 91 1.67 -7.45 -21.58
N PHE A 92 2.09 -6.19 -21.73
CA PHE A 92 2.10 -5.44 -22.99
C PHE A 92 3.06 -6.06 -24.03
N GLN A 93 4.30 -6.34 -23.61
CA GLN A 93 5.32 -6.94 -24.48
C GLN A 93 4.90 -8.30 -25.05
N GLN A 94 4.13 -9.08 -24.28
CA GLN A 94 3.61 -10.39 -24.68
C GLN A 94 2.42 -10.33 -25.65
N LYS A 95 1.85 -9.15 -25.92
CA LYS A 95 0.76 -9.00 -26.89
C LYS A 95 1.31 -8.96 -28.32
N ASP A 96 0.51 -9.46 -29.24
CA ASP A 96 0.78 -9.32 -30.67
C ASP A 96 0.63 -7.86 -31.12
N ASP A 97 1.23 -7.52 -32.25
CA ASP A 97 1.30 -6.15 -32.76
C ASP A 97 -0.06 -5.59 -33.23
N ASP A 98 -1.00 -6.48 -33.57
CA ASP A 98 -2.40 -6.22 -33.92
C ASP A 98 -3.35 -6.28 -32.70
N PHE A 99 -2.82 -6.38 -31.47
CA PHE A 99 -3.62 -6.31 -30.27
C PHE A 99 -4.20 -4.90 -30.07
N ILE A 100 -5.53 -4.80 -29.99
CA ILE A 100 -6.24 -3.54 -29.73
C ILE A 100 -6.08 -3.14 -28.25
N LEU A 101 -5.53 -1.97 -28.01
CA LEU A 101 -5.41 -1.32 -26.72
C LEU A 101 -6.68 -0.52 -26.42
N LYS A 102 -7.22 -0.68 -25.21
CA LYS A 102 -8.42 0.02 -24.77
C LYS A 102 -8.05 1.14 -23.81
N LEU A 103 -8.23 2.39 -24.24
CA LEU A 103 -8.09 3.56 -23.38
C LEU A 103 -9.34 3.78 -22.50
N GLY A 104 -9.25 4.77 -21.61
CA GLY A 104 -10.40 5.36 -20.89
C GLY A 104 -11.58 5.72 -21.80
N GLU A 105 -12.78 5.85 -21.22
CA GLU A 105 -13.86 6.53 -21.97
C GLU A 105 -13.51 8.01 -22.11
N GLU A 106 -12.91 8.57 -21.05
CA GLU A 106 -12.22 9.85 -21.03
C GLU A 106 -10.72 9.61 -20.82
N THR A 107 -9.88 10.46 -21.41
CA THR A 107 -8.42 10.42 -21.27
C THR A 107 -7.88 11.80 -20.94
N ILE A 108 -6.58 11.87 -20.63
CA ILE A 108 -5.88 13.14 -20.43
C ILE A 108 -5.97 13.97 -21.71
N THR A 109 -6.33 15.24 -21.57
CA THR A 109 -6.51 16.15 -22.70
C THR A 109 -5.43 17.23 -22.66
N LEU A 110 -4.88 17.55 -23.84
CA LEU A 110 -3.89 18.59 -24.02
C LEU A 110 -4.55 19.74 -24.80
N GLU A 111 -4.76 20.88 -24.15
CA GLU A 111 -5.40 22.06 -24.79
C GLU A 111 -4.74 23.36 -24.34
N ASN A 112 -4.40 24.24 -25.28
CA ASN A 112 -3.89 25.59 -25.02
C ASN A 112 -2.74 25.61 -23.99
N ASP A 113 -1.72 24.75 -24.19
CA ASP A 113 -0.58 24.60 -23.29
C ASP A 113 -0.97 24.15 -21.86
N LYS A 114 -2.10 23.45 -21.71
CA LYS A 114 -2.54 22.86 -20.44
C LYS A 114 -2.79 21.38 -20.56
N ILE A 115 -2.45 20.67 -19.48
CA ILE A 115 -2.74 19.26 -19.30
C ILE A 115 -3.96 19.16 -18.38
N SER A 116 -5.06 18.62 -18.90
CA SER A 116 -6.29 18.37 -18.15
C SER A 116 -6.50 16.88 -17.91
N VAL A 117 -6.78 16.52 -16.66
CA VAL A 117 -7.03 15.15 -16.25
C VAL A 117 -8.47 15.02 -15.75
N PRO A 118 -9.31 14.18 -16.38
CA PRO A 118 -10.66 13.91 -15.89
C PRO A 118 -10.65 13.28 -14.51
N ASP A 119 -11.60 13.65 -13.66
CA ASP A 119 -11.63 13.24 -12.26
C ASP A 119 -11.84 11.74 -12.06
N ASP A 120 -12.58 11.08 -12.95
CA ASP A 120 -12.79 9.63 -12.95
C ASP A 120 -11.50 8.92 -13.31
N THR A 121 -10.79 9.40 -14.34
CA THR A 121 -9.48 8.90 -14.73
C THR A 121 -8.47 9.07 -13.59
N LEU A 122 -8.37 10.26 -13.01
CA LEU A 122 -7.46 10.52 -11.88
C LEU A 122 -7.77 9.62 -10.67
N TYR A 123 -9.06 9.47 -10.32
CA TYR A 123 -9.48 8.60 -9.24
C TYR A 123 -9.12 7.13 -9.52
N LEU A 124 -9.36 6.64 -10.74
CA LEU A 124 -9.05 5.26 -11.12
C LEU A 124 -7.56 4.98 -11.05
N ILE A 125 -6.72 5.90 -11.53
CA ILE A 125 -5.25 5.82 -11.43
C ILE A 125 -4.83 5.66 -9.97
N ILE A 126 -5.30 6.56 -9.09
CA ILE A 126 -4.91 6.55 -7.67
C ILE A 126 -5.47 5.32 -6.96
N ASN A 127 -6.76 5.00 -7.13
CA ASN A 127 -7.42 3.88 -6.48
C ASN A 127 -6.88 2.52 -6.93
N LYS A 128 -6.36 2.42 -8.17
CA LYS A 128 -5.65 1.22 -8.62
C LYS A 128 -4.48 0.89 -7.70
N LYS A 129 -3.74 1.91 -7.24
CA LYS A 129 -2.55 1.75 -6.39
C LYS A 129 -2.87 1.82 -4.90
N PHE A 130 -3.79 2.68 -4.50
CA PHE A 130 -4.16 2.95 -3.10
C PHE A 130 -5.65 2.64 -2.86
N LYS A 131 -5.94 1.36 -2.63
CA LYS A 131 -7.32 0.82 -2.52
C LYS A 131 -8.14 1.42 -1.38
N PHE A 132 -7.50 2.00 -0.38
CA PHE A 132 -8.18 2.65 0.75
C PHE A 132 -8.80 4.00 0.38
N LEU A 133 -8.36 4.66 -0.71
CA LEU A 133 -8.92 5.93 -1.15
C LEU A 133 -10.32 5.72 -1.72
N LYS A 134 -11.34 6.18 -0.99
CA LYS A 134 -12.74 6.11 -1.42
C LYS A 134 -13.11 7.32 -2.27
N ARG A 135 -14.00 7.15 -3.26
CA ARG A 135 -14.51 8.24 -4.13
C ARG A 135 -15.01 9.46 -3.35
N ARG A 136 -15.72 9.25 -2.24
CA ARG A 136 -16.17 10.35 -1.35
C ARG A 136 -14.99 11.18 -0.82
N ASN A 137 -13.93 10.54 -0.35
CA ASN A 137 -12.75 11.22 0.19
C ASN A 137 -11.99 11.96 -0.90
N PHE A 138 -11.86 11.33 -2.07
CA PHE A 138 -11.27 11.94 -3.26
C PHE A 138 -12.01 13.23 -3.67
N ASN A 139 -13.35 13.19 -3.79
CA ASN A 139 -14.14 14.38 -4.16
C ASN A 139 -14.04 15.51 -3.12
N LEU A 140 -14.01 15.17 -1.83
CA LEU A 140 -13.80 16.14 -0.75
C LEU A 140 -12.40 16.75 -0.82
N ALA A 141 -11.39 15.96 -1.13
CA ALA A 141 -10.01 16.41 -1.29
C ALA A 141 -9.87 17.34 -2.51
N LEU A 142 -10.45 16.98 -3.66
CA LEU A 142 -10.50 17.85 -4.85
C LEU A 142 -11.10 19.22 -4.52
N THR A 143 -12.25 19.24 -3.84
CA THR A 143 -12.91 20.49 -3.46
C THR A 143 -12.01 21.38 -2.60
N ARG A 144 -11.28 20.78 -1.64
CA ARG A 144 -10.39 21.51 -0.75
C ARG A 144 -9.14 22.01 -1.47
N LEU A 145 -8.60 21.24 -2.42
CA LEU A 145 -7.41 21.62 -3.18
C LEU A 145 -7.64 22.77 -4.16
N LYS A 146 -8.89 23.01 -4.60
CA LYS A 146 -9.26 24.18 -5.41
C LYS A 146 -9.07 25.52 -4.69
N GLY A 147 -8.99 25.52 -3.36
CA GLY A 147 -8.88 26.76 -2.60
C GLY A 147 -8.40 26.53 -1.18
N VAL A 148 -7.10 26.76 -0.97
CA VAL A 148 -6.43 26.59 0.31
C VAL A 148 -6.10 27.96 0.89
N ARG A 149 -6.54 28.23 2.12
CA ARG A 149 -6.26 29.51 2.78
C ARG A 149 -4.79 29.61 3.20
N CYS A 150 -4.14 30.71 2.83
CA CYS A 150 -2.79 31.03 3.30
C CYS A 150 -2.77 31.25 4.82
N GLU A 151 -1.72 30.76 5.49
CA GLU A 151 -1.54 30.97 6.93
C GLU A 151 -1.04 32.38 7.27
N LYS A 152 -0.28 33.00 6.36
CA LYS A 152 0.38 34.30 6.57
C LYS A 152 -0.38 35.49 5.97
N SER A 153 -1.41 35.25 5.16
CA SER A 153 -2.19 36.29 4.49
C SER A 153 -3.68 35.91 4.37
N SER A 154 -4.51 36.83 3.88
CA SER A 154 -5.91 36.54 3.52
C SER A 154 -6.08 35.90 2.14
N MET A 155 -4.98 35.57 1.45
CA MET A 155 -5.03 34.97 0.12
C MET A 155 -5.50 33.51 0.18
N ILE A 156 -6.13 33.08 -0.91
CA ILE A 156 -6.51 31.69 -1.16
C ILE A 156 -5.64 31.19 -2.31
N HIS A 157 -4.84 30.17 -2.04
CA HIS A 157 -3.98 29.51 -3.00
C HIS A 157 -4.71 28.29 -3.60
N PRO A 158 -5.05 28.30 -4.89
CA PRO A 158 -5.50 27.11 -5.59
C PRO A 158 -4.28 26.21 -5.84
N LEU A 159 -4.29 24.98 -5.32
CA LEU A 159 -3.24 24.01 -5.63
C LEU A 159 -3.52 23.23 -6.91
N ILE A 160 -4.80 23.12 -7.25
CA ILE A 160 -5.29 22.56 -8.52
C ILE A 160 -6.33 23.52 -9.11
N PHE A 161 -6.46 23.51 -10.43
CA PHE A 161 -7.49 24.25 -11.16
C PHE A 161 -8.47 23.28 -11.82
N GLY A 162 -9.75 23.66 -11.87
CA GLY A 162 -10.74 23.00 -12.71
C GLY A 162 -10.74 23.62 -14.11
N ILE A 163 -10.56 22.80 -15.16
CA ILE A 163 -10.71 23.19 -16.56
C ILE A 163 -12.06 22.66 -17.03
N GLY A 164 -13.15 23.30 -16.61
CA GLY A 164 -14.51 22.75 -16.75
C GLY A 164 -15.01 22.12 -15.45
N GLU A 165 -16.05 21.28 -15.53
CA GLU A 165 -16.70 20.70 -14.33
C GLU A 165 -15.92 19.51 -13.74
N HIS A 166 -15.36 18.65 -14.59
CA HIS A 166 -14.80 17.34 -14.20
C HIS A 166 -13.32 17.16 -14.53
N ASP A 167 -12.65 18.24 -14.88
CA ASP A 167 -11.32 18.24 -15.48
C ASP A 167 -10.35 19.06 -14.64
N TYR A 168 -9.17 18.50 -14.35
CA TYR A 168 -8.27 19.04 -13.32
C TYR A 168 -6.83 19.15 -13.79
N THR A 169 -6.16 20.23 -13.38
CA THR A 169 -4.73 20.44 -13.61
C THR A 169 -4.03 20.94 -12.34
N LEU A 170 -2.73 20.65 -12.23
CA LEU A 170 -1.90 21.15 -11.13
C LEU A 170 -1.56 22.62 -11.35
N SER A 171 -1.63 23.44 -10.30
CA SER A 171 -1.20 24.85 -10.40
C SER A 171 0.29 24.98 -10.69
N ASP A 172 0.67 25.99 -11.48
CA ASP A 172 2.07 26.23 -11.86
C ASP A 172 2.96 26.52 -10.66
N ASP A 173 2.51 27.42 -9.76
CA ASP A 173 3.25 27.73 -8.53
C ASP A 173 3.59 26.46 -7.75
N PHE A 174 2.62 25.54 -7.63
CA PHE A 174 2.85 24.33 -6.86
C PHE A 174 3.64 23.27 -7.63
N TYR A 175 3.47 23.18 -8.95
CA TYR A 175 4.30 22.36 -9.82
C TYR A 175 5.79 22.71 -9.64
N TYR A 176 6.16 23.98 -9.78
CA TYR A 176 7.55 24.40 -9.66
C TYR A 176 8.11 24.27 -8.24
N ILE A 177 7.26 24.33 -7.21
CA ILE A 177 7.68 23.99 -5.85
C ILE A 177 8.02 22.51 -5.75
N LEU A 178 7.17 21.64 -6.27
CA LEU A 178 7.36 20.18 -6.22
C LEU A 178 8.59 19.73 -7.01
N ASP A 179 8.83 20.33 -8.17
CA ASP A 179 9.97 20.03 -9.05
C ASP A 179 11.34 20.26 -8.36
N GLN A 180 11.41 21.20 -7.41
CA GLN A 180 12.63 21.46 -6.63
C GLN A 180 13.03 20.28 -5.72
N TYR A 181 12.10 19.39 -5.38
CA TYR A 181 12.36 18.25 -4.48
C TYR A 181 12.77 16.98 -5.24
N GLY A 182 12.76 17.00 -6.56
CA GLY A 182 13.27 15.92 -7.41
C GLY A 182 12.20 14.93 -7.88
N ASN A 183 12.50 13.65 -7.79
CA ASN A 183 11.75 12.55 -8.40
C ASN A 183 10.57 12.08 -7.51
N ILE A 184 9.44 12.77 -7.66
CA ILE A 184 8.16 12.40 -7.03
C ILE A 184 7.69 11.01 -7.49
N TYR A 185 7.93 10.63 -8.74
CA TYR A 185 7.47 9.35 -9.25
C TYR A 185 8.13 8.17 -8.53
N GLN A 186 9.42 8.29 -8.20
CA GLN A 186 10.16 7.30 -7.42
C GLN A 186 9.60 7.17 -5.99
N ALA A 187 9.28 8.29 -5.34
CA ALA A 187 8.65 8.28 -4.02
C ALA A 187 7.32 7.51 -4.03
N ILE A 188 6.48 7.76 -5.05
CA ILE A 188 5.23 7.00 -5.24
C ILE A 188 5.49 5.52 -5.53
N LYS A 189 6.47 5.16 -6.38
CA LYS A 189 6.82 3.75 -6.65
C LYS A 189 7.19 3.01 -5.36
N ILE A 190 7.93 3.64 -4.45
CA ILE A 190 8.26 3.08 -3.13
C ILE A 190 7.01 2.87 -2.27
N GLU A 191 6.14 3.89 -2.16
CA GLU A 191 4.91 3.78 -1.37
C GLU A 191 4.00 2.64 -1.85
N VAL A 192 3.81 2.54 -3.17
CA VAL A 192 3.00 1.50 -3.79
C VAL A 192 3.58 0.12 -3.54
N THR A 193 4.90 -0.01 -3.56
CA THR A 193 5.59 -1.28 -3.26
C THR A 193 5.36 -1.70 -1.81
N ILE A 194 5.50 -0.77 -0.86
CA ILE A 194 5.23 -1.01 0.56
C ILE A 194 3.74 -1.40 0.75
N GLU A 195 2.81 -0.70 0.10
CA GLU A 195 1.38 -0.99 0.23
C GLU A 195 1.00 -2.35 -0.39
N GLY A 196 1.56 -2.68 -1.55
CA GLY A 196 1.38 -3.99 -2.18
C GLY A 196 1.92 -5.13 -1.31
N PHE A 197 3.02 -4.90 -0.59
CA PHE A 197 3.52 -5.84 0.41
C PHE A 197 2.54 -6.02 1.57
N TYR A 198 2.02 -4.93 2.12
CA TYR A 198 1.06 -4.93 3.22
C TYR A 198 -0.21 -5.73 2.91
N GLN A 199 -0.70 -5.65 1.68
CA GLN A 199 -1.88 -6.41 1.25
C GLN A 199 -1.65 -7.92 1.40
N ARG A 200 -0.54 -8.43 0.87
CA ARG A 200 -0.17 -9.86 0.99
C ARG A 200 0.11 -10.27 2.43
N PHE A 201 0.76 -9.40 3.20
CA PHE A 201 1.00 -9.60 4.62
C PHE A 201 -0.32 -9.80 5.40
N ASN A 202 -1.31 -8.94 5.16
CA ASN A 202 -2.60 -8.99 5.82
C ASN A 202 -3.37 -10.29 5.50
N GLU A 203 -3.30 -10.79 4.26
CA GLU A 203 -3.92 -12.06 3.88
C GLU A 203 -3.38 -13.24 4.71
N ILE A 204 -2.05 -13.31 4.88
CA ILE A 204 -1.39 -14.36 5.68
C ILE A 204 -1.71 -14.18 7.16
N GLN A 205 -1.67 -12.94 7.67
CA GLN A 205 -2.02 -12.63 9.05
C GLN A 205 -3.45 -13.07 9.39
N GLU A 206 -4.42 -12.76 8.53
CA GLU A 206 -5.81 -13.16 8.74
C GLU A 206 -5.99 -14.67 8.68
N LYS A 207 -5.31 -15.36 7.77
CA LYS A 207 -5.31 -16.84 7.71
C LYS A 207 -4.83 -17.46 9.03
N ILE A 208 -3.73 -16.96 9.60
CA ILE A 208 -3.22 -17.45 10.89
C ILE A 208 -4.22 -17.17 12.02
N LYS A 209 -4.83 -15.98 12.06
CA LYS A 209 -5.87 -15.67 13.06
C LYS A 209 -7.05 -16.63 12.98
N ILE A 210 -7.53 -16.93 11.77
CA ILE A 210 -8.61 -17.90 11.53
C ILE A 210 -8.21 -19.27 12.08
N PHE A 211 -7.00 -19.74 11.79
CA PHE A 211 -6.51 -21.03 12.27
C PHE A 211 -6.44 -21.09 13.80
N ILE A 212 -5.94 -20.06 14.47
CA ILE A 212 -5.92 -19.99 15.95
C ILE A 212 -7.34 -19.99 16.53
N LYS A 213 -8.32 -19.34 15.87
CA LYS A 213 -9.72 -19.31 16.34
C LYS A 213 -10.36 -20.71 16.40
N ILE A 214 -9.90 -21.66 15.59
CA ILE A 214 -10.39 -23.05 15.64
C ILE A 214 -10.03 -23.72 16.97
N PHE A 215 -8.85 -23.40 17.48
CA PHE A 215 -8.42 -23.87 18.79
C PHE A 215 -9.10 -23.04 19.89
N GLU A 216 -8.87 -21.74 19.95
CA GLU A 216 -9.44 -20.91 21.00
C GLU A 216 -9.45 -19.43 20.56
N PRO A 217 -10.62 -18.84 20.32
CA PRO A 217 -10.72 -17.43 19.92
C PRO A 217 -10.04 -16.46 20.88
N ALA A 218 -10.04 -16.75 22.19
CA ALA A 218 -9.42 -15.89 23.19
C ALA A 218 -7.90 -15.67 22.92
N LEU A 219 -7.21 -16.67 22.34
CA LEU A 219 -5.79 -16.60 22.02
C LEU A 219 -5.44 -15.53 20.98
N ASN A 220 -6.41 -15.04 20.20
CA ASN A 220 -6.18 -13.95 19.25
C ASN A 220 -6.33 -12.54 19.85
N THR A 221 -6.72 -12.42 21.12
CA THR A 221 -6.93 -11.10 21.74
C THR A 221 -5.59 -10.42 22.03
N LYS A 222 -5.54 -9.09 21.87
CA LYS A 222 -4.32 -8.30 22.11
C LYS A 222 -3.70 -8.53 23.49
N PRO A 223 -4.46 -8.58 24.60
CA PRO A 223 -3.88 -8.82 25.93
C PRO A 223 -3.22 -10.21 26.03
N ILE A 224 -3.85 -11.25 25.48
CA ILE A 224 -3.32 -12.61 25.51
C ILE A 224 -2.10 -12.74 24.59
N MET A 225 -2.14 -12.16 23.38
CA MET A 225 -0.98 -12.15 22.48
C MET A 225 0.25 -11.49 23.11
N LYS A 226 0.09 -10.43 23.91
CA LYS A 226 1.22 -9.85 24.67
C LYS A 226 1.82 -10.83 25.68
N LYS A 227 0.98 -11.61 26.38
CA LYS A 227 1.45 -12.65 27.31
C LYS A 227 2.16 -13.78 26.57
N ILE A 228 1.63 -14.19 25.41
CA ILE A 228 2.26 -15.21 24.54
C ILE A 228 3.63 -14.73 24.06
N ALA A 229 3.73 -13.47 23.58
CA ALA A 229 4.99 -12.90 23.14
C ALA A 229 6.04 -12.93 24.26
N LYS A 230 5.65 -12.54 25.48
CA LYS A 230 6.51 -12.61 26.67
C LYS A 230 6.93 -14.04 27.01
N ALA A 231 6.02 -15.01 26.92
CA ALA A 231 6.35 -16.42 27.14
C ALA A 231 7.40 -16.92 26.13
N ILE A 232 7.26 -16.53 24.86
CA ILE A 232 8.22 -16.87 23.80
C ILE A 232 9.59 -16.22 24.07
N GLU A 233 9.62 -14.93 24.44
CA GLU A 233 10.85 -14.19 24.79
C GLU A 233 11.57 -14.82 25.99
N GLU A 234 10.83 -15.22 27.02
CA GLU A 234 11.36 -15.85 28.23
C GLU A 234 11.59 -17.37 28.07
N SER A 235 11.39 -17.93 26.87
CA SER A 235 11.51 -19.37 26.58
C SER A 235 10.68 -20.28 27.52
N LYS A 236 9.51 -19.80 27.95
CA LYS A 236 8.57 -20.53 28.81
C LYS A 236 7.57 -21.34 27.98
N ASP A 237 6.99 -22.37 28.60
CA ASP A 237 5.83 -23.05 28.03
C ASP A 237 4.66 -22.08 27.93
N ILE A 238 4.15 -21.88 26.72
CA ILE A 238 3.15 -20.84 26.43
C ILE A 238 1.86 -21.12 27.20
N ILE A 239 1.38 -22.36 27.20
CA ILE A 239 0.08 -22.69 27.80
C ILE A 239 0.16 -22.62 29.32
N GLN A 240 1.23 -23.14 29.92
CA GLN A 240 1.45 -23.06 31.36
C GLN A 240 1.61 -21.60 31.80
N TYR A 241 2.40 -20.80 31.08
CA TYR A 241 2.56 -19.37 31.38
C TYR A 241 1.22 -18.62 31.36
N LEU A 242 0.35 -18.92 30.38
CA LEU A 242 -0.99 -18.32 30.33
C LEU A 242 -1.85 -18.70 31.54
N LYS A 243 -1.78 -19.95 32.00
CA LYS A 243 -2.48 -20.41 33.21
C LYS A 243 -1.95 -19.72 34.46
N ASP A 244 -0.62 -19.62 34.60
CA ASP A 244 0.03 -18.94 35.73
C ASP A 244 -0.36 -17.45 35.80
N GLU A 245 -0.51 -16.83 34.63
CA GLU A 245 -1.01 -15.46 34.43
C GLU A 245 -2.55 -15.34 34.51
N LYS A 246 -3.23 -16.39 35.00
CA LYS A 246 -4.69 -16.47 35.23
C LYS A 246 -5.52 -16.12 34.01
N VAL A 247 -5.08 -16.51 32.81
CA VAL A 247 -5.88 -16.39 31.60
C VAL A 247 -6.96 -17.48 31.60
N GLU A 248 -8.22 -17.07 31.50
CA GLU A 248 -9.34 -18.00 31.33
C GLU A 248 -9.25 -18.65 29.95
N LEU A 249 -9.01 -19.96 29.94
CA LEU A 249 -9.02 -20.81 28.76
C LEU A 249 -10.09 -21.89 28.95
N SER A 250 -10.62 -22.41 27.85
CA SER A 250 -11.58 -23.52 27.90
C SER A 250 -11.00 -24.77 28.56
N ASP A 251 -11.88 -25.65 29.06
CA ASP A 251 -11.51 -26.86 29.79
C ASP A 251 -10.59 -27.80 29.01
N LYS A 252 -10.59 -27.72 27.67
CA LYS A 252 -9.68 -28.48 26.82
C LYS A 252 -8.20 -28.14 27.01
N PHE A 253 -7.89 -27.04 27.69
CA PHE A 253 -6.52 -26.72 28.08
C PHE A 253 -6.13 -27.34 29.43
N ASN A 254 -7.04 -28.03 30.12
CA ASN A 254 -6.73 -28.79 31.32
C ASN A 254 -6.15 -30.17 30.94
N PHE A 255 -4.85 -30.35 31.13
CA PHE A 255 -4.12 -31.52 30.65
C PHE A 255 -3.95 -32.63 31.71
N ASP A 256 -4.47 -32.43 32.92
CA ASP A 256 -4.16 -33.30 34.07
C ASP A 256 -4.61 -34.75 33.87
N LYS A 257 -5.69 -34.96 33.11
CA LYS A 257 -6.25 -36.29 32.80
C LYS A 257 -5.84 -36.83 31.42
N ILE A 258 -5.03 -36.10 30.66
CA ILE A 258 -4.71 -36.45 29.28
C ILE A 258 -3.33 -37.11 29.20
N ASN A 259 -3.26 -38.26 28.53
CA ASN A 259 -1.98 -38.88 28.22
C ASN A 259 -1.19 -38.00 27.23
N LYS A 260 -0.10 -37.38 27.70
CA LYS A 260 0.74 -36.50 26.88
C LYS A 260 1.54 -37.22 25.78
N ASN A 261 1.57 -38.56 25.82
CA ASN A 261 2.16 -39.38 24.78
C ASN A 261 1.15 -39.80 23.69
N ASP A 262 -0.12 -39.40 23.82
CA ASP A 262 -1.13 -39.65 22.79
C ASP A 262 -0.85 -38.84 21.51
N ASP A 263 -0.92 -39.50 20.36
CA ASP A 263 -0.61 -38.91 19.06
C ASP A 263 -1.53 -37.71 18.72
N ILE A 264 -2.81 -37.78 19.09
CA ILE A 264 -3.77 -36.70 18.85
C ILE A 264 -3.40 -35.48 19.70
N TYR A 265 -3.09 -35.70 20.99
CA TYR A 265 -2.63 -34.61 21.87
C TYR A 265 -1.34 -33.97 21.36
N GLN A 266 -0.33 -34.77 21.00
CA GLN A 266 0.95 -34.25 20.52
C GLN A 266 0.78 -33.44 19.24
N LYS A 267 -0.02 -33.94 18.30
CA LYS A 267 -0.33 -33.24 17.05
C LYS A 267 -1.12 -31.96 17.31
N TRP A 268 -2.14 -32.00 18.16
CA TRP A 268 -2.94 -30.82 18.52
C TRP A 268 -2.08 -29.74 19.18
N ASN A 269 -1.28 -30.11 20.18
CA ASN A 269 -0.45 -29.17 20.93
C ASN A 269 0.67 -28.57 20.06
N SER A 270 1.38 -29.41 19.29
CA SER A 270 2.44 -28.93 18.39
C SER A 270 1.91 -27.99 17.31
N GLN A 271 0.73 -28.29 16.75
CA GLN A 271 0.07 -27.45 15.76
C GLN A 271 -0.32 -26.08 16.34
N LEU A 272 -0.95 -26.08 17.53
CA LEU A 272 -1.30 -24.84 18.22
C LEU A 272 -0.05 -24.01 18.52
N LEU A 273 0.97 -24.61 19.13
CA LEU A 273 2.21 -23.90 19.48
C LEU A 273 2.90 -23.33 18.25
N THR A 274 2.88 -24.05 17.12
CA THR A 274 3.40 -23.54 15.84
C THR A 274 2.63 -22.30 15.41
N LEU A 275 1.30 -22.35 15.38
CA LEU A 275 0.46 -21.21 15.00
C LEU A 275 0.68 -19.99 15.91
N LEU A 276 0.81 -20.18 17.23
CA LEU A 276 1.06 -19.09 18.17
C LEU A 276 2.45 -18.46 17.96
N LYS A 277 3.48 -19.26 17.70
CA LYS A 277 4.82 -18.76 17.37
C LYS A 277 4.84 -18.00 16.06
N THR A 278 4.22 -18.55 15.01
CA THR A 278 4.10 -17.89 13.71
C THR A 278 3.29 -16.60 13.81
N ARG A 279 2.23 -16.58 14.63
CA ARG A 279 1.46 -15.36 14.89
C ARG A 279 2.31 -14.27 15.54
N ASN A 280 3.17 -14.62 16.50
CA ASN A 280 4.10 -13.69 17.13
C ASN A 280 5.13 -13.14 16.12
N GLN A 281 5.70 -14.00 15.26
CA GLN A 281 6.60 -13.56 14.16
C GLN A 281 5.90 -12.55 13.24
N ILE A 282 4.64 -12.81 12.86
CA ILE A 282 3.83 -11.87 12.08
C ILE A 282 3.61 -10.54 12.80
N GLU A 283 3.46 -10.51 14.13
CA GLU A 283 3.37 -9.24 14.88
C GLU A 283 4.70 -8.48 14.90
N GLN A 284 5.83 -9.18 14.93
CA GLN A 284 7.14 -8.56 14.82
C GLN A 284 7.34 -7.95 13.43
N LEU A 285 6.96 -8.67 12.37
CA LEU A 285 6.99 -8.17 11.00
C LEU A 285 6.08 -6.95 10.81
N ASP A 286 4.88 -6.94 11.40
CA ASP A 286 3.96 -5.80 11.34
C ASP A 286 4.62 -4.51 11.86
N LYS A 287 5.32 -4.60 13.02
CA LYS A 287 6.04 -3.47 13.60
C LYS A 287 7.13 -2.96 12.65
N LYS A 288 7.93 -3.87 12.09
CA LYS A 288 8.98 -3.53 11.11
C LYS A 288 8.42 -2.83 9.87
N LEU A 289 7.28 -3.30 9.36
CA LEU A 289 6.60 -2.67 8.22
C LEU A 289 6.05 -1.28 8.57
N ILE A 290 5.53 -1.11 9.80
CA ILE A 290 5.05 0.19 10.27
C ILE A 290 6.21 1.17 10.31
N ASP A 291 7.39 0.71 10.76
CA ASP A 291 8.61 1.53 10.78
C ASP A 291 9.06 1.94 9.36
N LEU A 292 8.84 1.10 8.34
CA LEU A 292 9.04 1.52 6.94
C LEU A 292 8.06 2.62 6.53
N LYS A 293 6.76 2.48 6.83
CA LYS A 293 5.75 3.52 6.54
C LYS A 293 6.02 4.82 7.27
N ASN A 294 6.60 4.75 8.47
CA ASN A 294 6.97 5.91 9.26
C ASN A 294 8.05 6.78 8.57
N HIS A 295 8.67 6.39 7.46
CA HIS A 295 9.53 7.34 6.74
C HIS A 295 8.73 8.49 6.12
N TYR A 296 7.47 8.29 5.73
CA TYR A 296 6.70 9.27 4.96
C TYR A 296 5.25 9.48 5.43
N SER A 297 4.76 8.68 6.36
CA SER A 297 3.35 8.71 6.76
C SER A 297 3.13 8.31 8.22
N GLY A 298 1.99 8.70 8.77
CA GLY A 298 1.59 8.39 10.14
C GLY A 298 2.01 9.44 11.17
N LYS A 299 1.56 9.24 12.42
CA LYS A 299 1.80 10.19 13.52
C LYS A 299 3.26 10.24 13.95
N ASN A 300 3.99 9.15 13.78
CA ASN A 300 5.38 8.98 14.19
C ASN A 300 6.33 9.08 12.99
N LYS A 301 5.92 9.82 11.95
CA LYS A 301 6.73 9.92 10.74
C LYS A 301 8.07 10.60 11.03
N LYS A 302 9.13 10.09 10.41
CA LYS A 302 10.50 10.58 10.54
C LYS A 302 10.70 11.88 9.76
N TYR A 303 10.09 11.97 8.58
CA TYR A 303 10.28 13.10 7.68
C TYR A 303 8.97 13.81 7.36
N ARG A 304 9.06 15.10 7.02
CA ARG A 304 7.99 15.75 6.26
C ARG A 304 7.93 15.14 4.85
N TYR A 305 6.78 15.26 4.19
CA TYR A 305 6.61 14.55 2.93
C TYR A 305 7.53 15.08 1.82
N LEU A 306 7.74 16.40 1.76
CA LEU A 306 8.71 17.01 0.83
C LEU A 306 10.14 16.53 1.08
N GLU A 307 10.55 16.48 2.36
CA GLU A 307 11.86 15.94 2.76
C GLU A 307 11.99 14.45 2.39
N PHE A 308 10.92 13.66 2.53
CA PHE A 308 10.93 12.28 2.05
C PHE A 308 11.15 12.19 0.53
N ILE A 309 10.48 13.02 -0.26
CA ILE A 309 10.70 13.07 -1.73
C ILE A 309 12.17 13.39 -2.02
N GLU A 310 12.73 14.42 -1.40
CA GLU A 310 14.12 14.84 -1.58
C GLU A 310 15.10 13.70 -1.29
N LYS A 311 14.95 13.07 -0.11
CA LYS A 311 15.82 11.97 0.31
C LYS A 311 15.76 10.77 -0.62
N ILE A 312 14.56 10.39 -1.07
CA ILE A 312 14.40 9.31 -2.05
C ILE A 312 15.06 9.67 -3.39
N SER A 313 14.84 10.90 -3.85
CA SER A 313 15.29 11.37 -5.18
C SER A 313 16.81 11.38 -5.31
N PHE A 314 17.50 11.78 -4.26
CA PHE A 314 18.96 11.86 -4.24
C PHE A 314 19.62 10.68 -3.50
N ASN A 315 18.82 9.69 -3.09
CA ASN A 315 19.23 8.58 -2.22
C ASN A 315 20.08 9.04 -1.02
N GLU A 316 19.68 10.15 -0.39
CA GLU A 316 20.36 10.63 0.81
C GLU A 316 20.26 9.60 1.93
N ASP A 317 21.33 9.47 2.72
CA ASP A 317 21.41 8.50 3.81
C ASP A 317 21.13 7.03 3.37
N GLU A 318 21.31 6.72 2.08
CA GLU A 318 21.03 5.41 1.48
C GLU A 318 19.58 4.94 1.72
N ILE A 319 18.63 5.88 1.83
CA ILE A 319 17.24 5.58 2.21
C ILE A 319 16.57 4.60 1.24
N VAL A 320 16.86 4.69 -0.06
CA VAL A 320 16.30 3.79 -1.07
C VAL A 320 16.79 2.37 -0.82
N ASP A 321 18.10 2.22 -0.58
CA ASP A 321 18.73 0.93 -0.31
C ASP A 321 18.25 0.33 1.01
N ILE A 322 18.10 1.14 2.05
CA ILE A 322 17.56 0.72 3.36
C ILE A 322 16.15 0.18 3.19
N ILE A 323 15.27 0.90 2.48
CA ILE A 323 13.88 0.46 2.27
C ILE A 323 13.84 -0.81 1.41
N GLN A 324 14.61 -0.86 0.32
CA GLN A 324 14.65 -2.02 -0.57
C GLN A 324 15.16 -3.28 0.14
N ASN A 325 16.30 -3.19 0.83
CA ASN A 325 16.87 -4.31 1.58
C ASN A 325 15.91 -4.79 2.67
N SER A 326 15.29 -3.87 3.41
CA SER A 326 14.28 -4.20 4.41
C SER A 326 13.09 -4.94 3.81
N LEU A 327 12.56 -4.48 2.66
CA LEU A 327 11.45 -5.14 1.97
C LEU A 327 11.82 -6.54 1.47
N ILE A 328 13.05 -6.73 0.98
CA ILE A 328 13.55 -8.05 0.55
C ILE A 328 13.63 -8.99 1.75
N ASP A 329 14.20 -8.54 2.87
CA ASP A 329 14.30 -9.34 4.08
C ASP A 329 12.92 -9.73 4.62
N TYR A 330 12.00 -8.77 4.68
CA TYR A 330 10.64 -9.00 5.15
C TYR A 330 9.87 -9.93 4.22
N ARG A 331 10.11 -9.84 2.91
CA ARG A 331 9.57 -10.78 1.92
C ARG A 331 10.06 -12.20 2.18
N ASN A 332 11.36 -12.38 2.40
CA ASN A 332 11.94 -13.69 2.66
C ASN A 332 11.38 -14.30 3.96
N GLU A 333 11.21 -13.48 5.01
CA GLU A 333 10.56 -13.89 6.26
C GLU A 333 9.10 -14.30 6.02
N LEU A 334 8.33 -13.49 5.29
CA LEU A 334 6.93 -13.76 4.99
C LEU A 334 6.73 -14.99 4.10
N VAL A 335 7.63 -15.24 3.14
CA VAL A 335 7.61 -16.43 2.28
C VAL A 335 7.76 -17.70 3.13
N LYS A 336 8.73 -17.73 4.05
CA LYS A 336 8.93 -18.87 4.97
C LYS A 336 7.68 -19.13 5.80
N ILE A 337 7.10 -18.08 6.38
CA ILE A 337 5.85 -18.18 7.13
C ILE A 337 4.72 -18.73 6.26
N ASN A 338 4.59 -18.22 5.02
CA ASN A 338 3.55 -18.67 4.11
C ASN A 338 3.72 -20.15 3.70
N GLU A 339 4.95 -20.62 3.51
CA GLU A 339 5.26 -22.02 3.21
C GLU A 339 4.87 -22.95 4.36
N GLU A 340 5.11 -22.53 5.61
CA GLU A 340 4.67 -23.27 6.80
C GLU A 340 3.14 -23.32 6.89
N ILE A 341 2.47 -22.17 6.78
CA ILE A 341 1.02 -22.04 6.93
C ILE A 341 0.24 -22.66 5.76
N SER A 342 0.84 -22.74 4.57
CA SER A 342 0.19 -23.34 3.39
C SER A 342 0.06 -24.86 3.46
N LYS A 343 0.85 -25.53 4.31
CA LYS A 343 0.74 -26.97 4.57
C LYS A 343 -0.46 -27.33 5.45
N ILE A 344 -1.15 -26.33 5.98
CA ILE A 344 -2.24 -26.48 6.95
C ILE A 344 -3.54 -26.02 6.30
N THR A 345 -4.57 -26.87 6.38
CA THR A 345 -5.93 -26.48 5.95
C THR A 345 -6.86 -26.28 7.14
N GLU A 346 -7.86 -25.40 6.95
CA GLU A 346 -8.91 -25.16 7.96
C GLU A 346 -9.66 -26.45 8.31
N LYS A 347 -9.92 -27.31 7.31
CA LYS A 347 -10.62 -28.58 7.51
C LYS A 347 -9.83 -29.53 8.41
N GLU A 348 -8.54 -29.68 8.18
CA GLU A 348 -7.67 -30.54 8.99
C GLU A 348 -7.59 -30.04 10.44
N LEU A 349 -7.48 -28.73 10.65
CA LEU A 349 -7.47 -28.15 12.00
C LEU A 349 -8.79 -28.38 12.74
N LYS A 350 -9.93 -28.24 12.06
CA LYS A 350 -11.25 -28.51 12.66
C LYS A 350 -11.39 -29.96 13.07
N LEU A 351 -10.97 -30.90 12.20
CA LEU A 351 -10.99 -32.33 12.51
C LEU A 351 -10.07 -32.64 13.69
N LEU A 352 -8.83 -32.13 13.67
CA LEU A 352 -7.87 -32.31 14.76
C LEU A 352 -8.41 -31.76 16.09
N ASN A 353 -9.07 -30.60 16.09
CA ASN A 353 -9.66 -30.04 17.30
C ASN A 353 -10.84 -30.88 17.81
N LEU A 354 -11.67 -31.43 16.92
CA LEU A 354 -12.77 -32.35 17.30
C LEU A 354 -12.25 -33.68 17.85
N ASP A 355 -11.23 -34.26 17.22
CA ASP A 355 -10.62 -35.50 17.68
C ASP A 355 -9.97 -35.32 19.06
N TYR A 356 -9.36 -34.16 19.30
CA TYR A 356 -8.84 -33.81 20.62
C TYR A 356 -9.95 -33.64 21.67
N GLU A 357 -11.06 -32.98 21.32
CA GLU A 357 -12.21 -32.85 22.22
C GLU A 357 -12.84 -34.21 22.56
N ARG A 358 -12.87 -35.16 21.62
CA ARG A 358 -13.28 -36.56 21.88
C ARG A 358 -12.32 -37.26 22.83
N LEU A 359 -11.01 -37.10 22.64
CA LEU A 359 -9.99 -37.66 23.52
C LEU A 359 -10.22 -37.19 24.97
N ILE A 360 -10.47 -35.89 25.17
CA ILE A 360 -10.75 -35.32 26.50
C ILE A 360 -11.96 -35.99 27.16
N ILE A 361 -13.06 -36.17 26.41
CA ILE A 361 -14.28 -36.80 26.92
C ILE A 361 -13.98 -38.25 27.34
N MET A 362 -13.33 -39.03 26.48
CA MET A 362 -12.99 -40.43 26.77
C MET A 362 -12.06 -40.57 27.97
N SER A 363 -11.05 -39.70 28.10
CA SER A 363 -10.13 -39.69 29.25
C SER A 363 -10.75 -39.17 30.55
N SER A 364 -11.97 -38.61 30.49
CA SER A 364 -12.69 -38.13 31.68
C SER A 364 -13.71 -39.12 32.23
N GLU A 365 -14.03 -40.17 31.45
CA GLU A 365 -14.88 -41.31 31.83
C GLU A 365 -14.10 -42.46 32.51
N GLU A 366 -12.76 -42.44 32.43
CA GLU A 366 -11.82 -43.25 33.22
C GLU A 366 -11.40 -42.51 34.52
#